data_AF-A0A661JR87-F1
#
_entry.id   AF-A0A661JR87-F1
#
_cell.length_a   1.000
_cell.length_b   1.000
_cell.length_c   1.000
_cell.angle_alpha   90.00
_cell.angle_beta   90.00
_cell.angle_gamma   90.00
#
_symmetry.space_group_name_H-M   'P 1'
#
loop_
_entity.id
_entity.type
_entity.pdbx_description
1 polymer ?
#
loop_
_entity_poly.entity_id
_entity_poly.type
_entity_poly.pdbx_seq_one_letter_code
_entity_poly.pdbx_strand_id
1 'polypeptide(L)'
;MQASAHDLEGIFYEQTTLTLGTGATKKTQLLKNYCKAKQIDKDSIRVTYLDQKGKPTGIELKLGVEEFLKRFTFEPNYRPKTDKEALVDKHVARAEKHRQRKEFNSAEWEYTSALKIDQGNLKANFGIGTLYMEMGEEAKAKEVFRKITEIDAIFEKENKHIFNEFGISLRKAGMYEEALGHYGKAIEISPDDEHLYFNVARVYYEKGDIPAAMEWLDKALTMNPDFDEAKRFKESIEKEGKKAS
;
A
#
# COMPACT_ATOMS: atom_id res chain seq x y z
N MET A 1 12.44 -47.00 10.61
CA MET A 1 12.95 -45.63 10.38
C MET A 1 11.83 -44.66 10.75
N GLN A 2 11.91 -44.00 11.91
CA GLN A 2 10.93 -42.99 12.31
C GLN A 2 11.29 -41.67 11.62
N ALA A 3 10.38 -41.17 10.78
CA ALA A 3 10.43 -39.79 10.31
C ALA A 3 10.12 -38.88 11.51
N SER A 4 11.11 -38.11 11.99
CA SER A 4 10.87 -37.12 13.04
C SER A 4 10.34 -35.84 12.41
N ALA A 5 9.08 -35.51 12.70
CA ALA A 5 8.42 -34.26 12.35
C ALA A 5 9.11 -33.07 13.01
N HIS A 6 10.08 -32.49 12.30
CA HIS A 6 10.70 -31.20 12.59
C HIS A 6 10.48 -30.32 11.37
N ASP A 7 9.21 -30.04 11.08
CA ASP A 7 8.77 -29.54 9.78
C ASP A 7 8.79 -28.01 9.65
N LEU A 8 9.03 -27.28 10.74
CA LEU A 8 9.06 -25.81 10.71
C LEU A 8 10.50 -25.30 10.56
N GLU A 9 10.87 -24.93 9.33
CA GLU A 9 12.06 -24.14 9.02
C GLU A 9 11.72 -23.11 7.94
N GLY A 10 12.12 -21.86 8.13
CA GLY A 10 11.84 -20.81 7.16
C GLY A 10 12.19 -19.40 7.62
N ILE A 11 11.82 -18.41 6.81
CA ILE A 11 11.90 -17.00 7.18
C ILE A 11 10.55 -16.52 7.68
N PHE A 12 10.60 -15.80 8.79
CA PHE A 12 9.45 -15.23 9.44
C PHE A 12 9.74 -13.78 9.78
N TYR A 13 8.70 -13.01 10.08
CA TYR A 13 8.86 -11.70 10.67
C TYR A 13 7.90 -11.50 11.83
N GLU A 14 8.31 -10.67 12.78
CA GLU A 14 7.40 -10.02 13.71
C GLU A 14 7.26 -8.54 13.35
N GLN A 15 6.18 -7.92 13.84
CA GLN A 15 5.97 -6.48 13.70
C GLN A 15 6.21 -5.78 15.03
N THR A 16 7.07 -4.77 15.02
CA THR A 16 7.30 -3.91 16.18
C THR A 16 6.93 -2.48 15.84
N THR A 17 6.38 -1.75 16.81
CA THR A 17 6.08 -0.33 16.65
C THR A 17 7.25 0.50 17.14
N LEU A 18 7.99 1.09 16.20
CA LEU A 18 8.98 2.11 16.52
C LEU A 18 8.26 3.43 16.78
N THR A 19 8.38 3.93 18.01
CA THR A 19 7.92 5.26 18.37
C THR A 19 9.09 6.23 18.30
N LEU A 20 8.96 7.28 17.48
CA LEU A 20 9.91 8.37 17.33
C LEU A 20 9.33 9.65 17.94
N GLY A 21 10.12 10.36 18.75
CA GLY A 21 9.73 11.64 19.36
C GLY A 21 8.98 11.50 20.69
N THR A 22 8.64 12.64 21.30
CA THR A 22 7.93 12.74 22.59
C THR A 22 6.77 13.74 22.51
N GLY A 23 5.74 13.53 23.33
CA GLY A 23 4.56 14.42 23.41
C GLY A 23 3.79 14.50 22.09
N ALA A 24 3.39 15.73 21.68
CA ALA A 24 2.61 15.98 20.47
C ALA A 24 3.36 15.67 19.14
N THR A 25 4.67 15.41 19.20
CA THR A 25 5.50 15.07 18.01
C THR A 25 5.69 13.57 17.81
N LYS A 26 5.05 12.75 18.65
CA LYS A 26 5.14 11.29 18.61
C LYS A 26 4.67 10.77 17.25
N LYS A 27 5.57 10.12 16.51
CA LYS A 27 5.25 9.35 15.30
C LYS A 27 5.52 7.88 15.56
N THR A 28 4.57 7.02 15.19
CA THR A 28 4.71 5.57 15.27
C THR A 28 4.88 4.99 13.88
N GLN A 29 5.88 4.13 13.71
CA GLN A 29 6.13 3.38 12.48
C GLN A 29 6.14 1.89 12.79
N LEU A 30 5.43 1.11 11.99
CA LEU A 30 5.46 -0.34 12.09
C LEU A 30 6.68 -0.86 11.31
N LEU A 31 7.52 -1.66 11.97
CA LEU A 31 8.71 -2.28 11.40
C LEU A 31 8.55 -3.80 11.37
N LYS A 32 8.86 -4.41 10.23
CA LYS A 32 9.01 -5.86 10.11
C LYS A 32 10.44 -6.24 10.48
N ASN A 33 10.60 -7.06 11.51
CA ASN A 33 11.89 -7.62 11.91
C ASN A 33 11.95 -9.07 11.43
N TYR A 34 12.74 -9.31 10.39
CA TYR A 34 12.88 -10.64 9.81
C TYR A 34 13.81 -11.52 10.63
N CYS A 35 13.51 -12.82 10.65
CA CYS A 35 14.26 -13.82 11.36
C CYS A 35 14.22 -15.15 10.61
N LYS A 36 15.29 -15.94 10.74
CA LYS A 36 15.26 -17.36 10.40
C LYS A 36 14.75 -18.13 11.61
N ALA A 37 13.72 -18.95 11.42
CA ALA A 37 13.20 -19.82 12.47
C ALA A 37 13.41 -21.28 12.09
N LYS A 38 13.76 -22.10 13.07
CA LYS A 38 13.91 -23.55 12.92
C LYS A 38 13.43 -24.25 14.18
N GLN A 39 12.53 -25.22 14.05
CA GLN A 39 12.14 -26.10 15.13
C GLN A 39 13.32 -26.98 15.55
N ILE A 40 13.65 -26.97 16.83
CA ILE A 40 14.82 -27.68 17.38
C ILE A 40 14.44 -28.89 18.24
N ASP A 41 13.21 -28.90 18.77
CA ASP A 41 12.61 -30.02 19.49
C ASP A 41 11.07 -29.95 19.35
N LYS A 42 10.32 -30.85 20.02
CA LYS A 42 8.85 -30.91 19.90
C LYS A 42 8.16 -29.61 20.32
N ASP A 43 8.73 -28.90 21.28
CA ASP A 43 8.06 -27.78 21.95
C ASP A 43 8.74 -26.44 21.67
N SER A 44 9.92 -26.43 21.04
CA SER A 44 10.75 -25.23 20.91
C SER A 44 11.21 -24.92 19.49
N ILE A 45 11.26 -23.62 19.22
CA ILE A 45 11.77 -23.02 17.98
C ILE A 45 12.94 -22.10 18.31
N ARG A 46 14.04 -22.25 17.56
CA ARG A 46 15.14 -21.28 17.54
C ARG A 46 14.80 -20.19 16.53
N VAL A 47 14.90 -18.94 16.95
CA VAL A 47 14.70 -17.75 16.13
C VAL A 47 16.01 -16.98 16.09
N THR A 48 16.54 -16.72 14.90
CA THR A 48 17.76 -15.93 14.67
C THR A 48 17.41 -14.71 13.84
N TYR A 49 17.54 -13.51 14.39
CA TYR A 49 17.19 -12.27 13.68
C TYR A 49 18.16 -11.96 12.54
N LEU A 50 17.65 -11.33 11.49
CA LEU A 50 18.39 -10.97 10.29
C LEU A 50 18.58 -9.45 10.18
N ASP A 51 19.73 -9.04 9.67
CA ASP A 51 20.01 -7.66 9.30
C ASP A 51 19.35 -7.29 7.95
N GLN A 52 19.55 -6.05 7.50
CA GLN A 52 18.97 -5.55 6.24
C GLN A 52 19.50 -6.29 4.99
N LYS A 53 20.64 -6.97 5.10
CA LYS A 53 21.26 -7.78 4.04
C LYS A 53 20.91 -9.27 4.18
N GLY A 54 20.00 -9.62 5.10
CA GLY A 54 19.56 -10.99 5.34
C GLY A 54 20.58 -11.84 6.10
N LYS A 55 21.59 -11.22 6.72
CA LYS A 55 22.61 -11.94 7.51
C LYS A 55 22.19 -12.03 8.97
N PRO A 56 22.50 -13.13 9.68
CA PRO A 56 22.25 -13.23 11.11
C PRO A 56 22.88 -12.08 11.90
N THR A 57 22.09 -11.43 12.77
CA THR A 57 22.58 -10.37 13.67
C THR A 57 23.32 -10.90 14.89
N GLY A 58 23.22 -12.21 15.14
CA GLY A 58 23.68 -12.86 16.37
C GLY A 58 22.66 -12.80 17.51
N ILE A 59 21.54 -12.07 17.34
CA ILE A 59 20.43 -12.08 18.30
C ILE A 59 19.62 -13.35 18.07
N GLU A 60 19.59 -14.23 19.07
CA GLU A 60 18.85 -15.49 19.05
C GLU A 60 17.86 -15.59 20.21
N LEU A 61 16.71 -16.21 19.94
CA LEU A 61 15.70 -16.57 20.94
C LEU A 61 15.38 -18.06 20.84
N LYS A 62 15.06 -18.68 21.98
CA LYS A 62 14.40 -19.98 22.05
C LYS A 62 12.99 -19.74 22.56
N LEU A 63 11.98 -20.03 21.73
CA LEU A 63 10.57 -19.80 22.04
C LEU A 63 9.80 -21.10 22.00
N GLY A 64 8.70 -21.17 22.76
CA GLY A 64 7.73 -22.26 22.61
C GLY A 64 7.03 -22.21 21.25
N VAL A 65 6.66 -23.36 20.69
CA VAL A 65 5.98 -23.43 19.37
C VAL A 65 4.72 -22.57 19.34
N GLU A 66 3.86 -22.63 20.37
CA GLU A 66 2.65 -21.80 20.43
C GLU A 66 2.93 -20.30 20.51
N GLU A 67 3.94 -19.90 21.29
CA GLU A 67 4.34 -18.49 21.41
C GLU A 67 4.85 -17.96 20.08
N PHE A 68 5.67 -18.75 19.40
CA PHE A 68 6.20 -18.42 18.08
C PHE A 68 5.09 -18.21 17.05
N LEU A 69 4.16 -19.16 16.94
CA LEU A 69 3.06 -19.09 15.96
C LEU A 69 2.10 -17.92 16.21
N LYS A 70 1.99 -17.43 17.46
CA LYS A 70 1.21 -16.23 17.79
C LYS A 70 1.92 -14.92 17.42
N ARG A 71 3.25 -14.91 17.45
CA ARG A 71 4.07 -13.69 17.33
C ARG A 71 4.64 -13.47 15.93
N PHE A 72 4.91 -14.55 15.19
CA PHE A 72 5.66 -14.50 13.94
C PHE A 72 4.80 -14.93 12.74
N THR A 73 4.94 -14.20 11.64
CA THR A 73 4.30 -14.48 10.37
C THR A 73 5.29 -15.06 9.39
N PHE A 74 4.91 -16.15 8.71
CA PHE A 74 5.74 -16.79 7.70
C PHE A 74 5.88 -15.92 6.44
N GLU A 75 7.09 -15.80 5.90
CA GLU A 75 7.41 -15.03 4.68
C GLU A 75 8.23 -15.91 3.71
N PRO A 76 7.57 -16.73 2.89
CA PRO A 76 8.24 -17.69 1.99
C PRO A 76 9.04 -17.01 0.88
N ASN A 77 8.65 -15.79 0.49
CA ASN A 77 9.26 -15.06 -0.62
C ASN A 77 10.27 -14.01 -0.13
N TYR A 78 10.75 -14.14 1.11
CA TYR A 78 11.73 -13.21 1.66
C TYR A 78 13.01 -13.22 0.82
N ARG A 79 13.41 -12.02 0.40
CA ARG A 79 14.77 -11.73 -0.06
C ARG A 79 15.23 -10.41 0.55
N PRO A 80 16.52 -10.30 0.91
CA PRO A 80 17.07 -9.00 1.28
C PRO A 80 17.01 -8.04 0.09
N LYS A 81 16.85 -6.75 0.40
CA LYS A 81 16.91 -5.70 -0.62
C LYS A 81 18.34 -5.55 -1.12
N THR A 82 18.48 -5.32 -2.41
CA THR A 82 19.76 -4.89 -3.00
C THR A 82 20.11 -3.48 -2.52
N ASP A 83 21.40 -3.13 -2.57
CA ASP A 83 21.85 -1.77 -2.21
C ASP A 83 21.15 -0.69 -3.07
N LYS A 84 20.81 -1.00 -4.33
CA LYS A 84 20.05 -0.12 -5.22
C LYS A 84 18.61 0.07 -4.74
N GLU A 85 17.90 -1.01 -4.40
CA GLU A 85 16.52 -0.93 -3.86
C GLU A 85 16.49 -0.16 -2.53
N ALA A 86 17.44 -0.41 -1.63
CA ALA A 86 17.56 0.33 -0.38
C ALA A 86 17.84 1.83 -0.61
N LEU A 87 18.64 2.17 -1.63
CA LEU A 87 18.89 3.55 -2.02
C LEU A 87 17.66 4.23 -2.61
N VAL A 88 16.88 3.53 -3.43
CA VAL A 88 15.58 3.99 -3.95
C VAL A 88 14.63 4.30 -2.81
N ASP A 89 14.44 3.38 -1.86
CA ASP A 89 13.59 3.60 -0.69
C ASP A 89 14.01 4.82 0.13
N LYS A 90 15.32 5.03 0.27
CA LYS A 90 15.89 6.18 0.97
C LYS A 90 15.56 7.50 0.28
N HIS A 91 15.68 7.55 -1.06
CA HIS A 91 15.30 8.72 -1.84
C HIS A 91 13.80 8.99 -1.73
N VAL A 92 12.95 7.97 -1.89
CA VAL A 92 11.48 8.09 -1.73
C VAL A 92 11.12 8.62 -0.35
N ALA A 93 11.70 8.08 0.73
CA ALA A 93 11.42 8.53 2.08
C ALA A 93 11.81 10.00 2.33
N ARG A 94 12.91 10.46 1.72
CA ARG A 94 13.31 11.88 1.79
C ARG A 94 12.39 12.76 0.98
N ALA A 95 12.02 12.33 -0.23
CA ALA A 95 11.09 13.04 -1.09
C ALA A 95 9.76 13.29 -0.38
N GLU A 96 9.19 12.26 0.26
CA GLU A 96 7.96 12.37 1.05
C GLU A 96 8.08 13.37 2.21
N LYS A 97 9.23 13.37 2.90
CA LYS A 97 9.49 14.32 3.98
C LYS A 97 9.57 15.76 3.47
N HIS A 98 10.22 15.99 2.32
CA HIS A 98 10.28 17.30 1.68
C HIS A 98 8.90 17.74 1.17
N ARG A 99 8.14 16.84 0.53
CA ARG A 99 6.78 17.11 0.05
C ARG A 99 5.85 17.52 1.21
N GLN A 100 5.87 16.80 2.32
CA GLN A 100 5.08 17.15 3.53
C GLN A 100 5.42 18.53 4.09
N ARG A 101 6.65 19.02 3.87
CA ARG A 101 7.11 20.36 4.27
C ARG A 101 6.87 21.41 3.18
N LYS A 102 6.27 21.03 2.05
CA LYS A 102 6.10 21.85 0.85
C LYS A 102 7.44 22.32 0.25
N GLU A 103 8.52 21.60 0.50
CA GLU A 103 9.85 21.82 -0.09
C GLU A 103 9.89 21.15 -1.47
N PHE A 104 9.06 21.64 -2.40
CA PHE A 104 8.72 20.93 -3.65
C PHE A 104 9.93 20.63 -4.55
N ASN A 105 10.86 21.57 -4.71
CA ASN A 105 12.06 21.34 -5.53
C ASN A 105 12.95 20.22 -4.95
N SER A 106 13.07 20.14 -3.63
CA SER A 106 13.82 19.07 -2.97
C SER A 106 13.09 17.73 -3.07
N ALA A 107 11.76 17.75 -2.96
CA ALA A 107 10.95 16.55 -3.16
C ALA A 107 11.08 16.01 -4.60
N GLU A 108 10.98 16.89 -5.61
CA GLU A 108 11.14 16.53 -7.02
C GLU A 108 12.53 15.94 -7.28
N TRP A 109 13.58 16.57 -6.75
CA TRP A 109 14.95 16.06 -6.89
C TRP A 109 15.12 14.66 -6.28
N GLU A 110 14.56 14.41 -5.10
CA GLU A 110 14.65 13.11 -4.44
C GLU A 110 13.83 12.04 -5.20
N TYR A 111 12.62 12.35 -5.65
CA TYR A 111 11.85 11.42 -6.48
C TYR A 111 12.53 11.11 -7.82
N THR A 112 13.00 12.13 -8.53
CA THR A 112 13.71 11.92 -9.80
C THR A 112 15.01 11.15 -9.61
N SER A 113 15.68 11.29 -8.45
CA SER A 113 16.85 10.49 -8.11
C SER A 113 16.50 9.01 -7.88
N ALA A 114 15.39 8.72 -7.21
CA ALA A 114 14.85 7.36 -7.11
C ALA A 114 14.54 6.78 -8.50
N LEU A 115 13.85 7.55 -9.35
CA LEU A 115 13.43 7.13 -10.69
C LEU A 115 14.59 6.94 -11.67
N LYS A 116 15.73 7.62 -11.46
CA LYS A 116 16.96 7.36 -12.22
C LYS A 116 17.55 5.99 -11.93
N ILE A 117 17.35 5.46 -10.72
CA ILE A 117 17.85 4.14 -10.31
C ILE A 117 16.85 3.05 -10.73
N ASP A 118 15.57 3.29 -10.51
CA ASP A 118 14.47 2.39 -10.84
C ASP A 118 13.30 3.20 -11.43
N GLN A 119 13.26 3.24 -12.77
CA GLN A 119 12.23 3.99 -13.51
C GLN A 119 10.82 3.42 -13.27
N GLY A 120 10.72 2.13 -12.95
CA GLY A 120 9.47 1.44 -12.69
C GLY A 120 9.03 1.54 -11.23
N ASN A 121 9.76 2.28 -10.37
CA ASN A 121 9.43 2.31 -8.96
C ASN A 121 8.05 2.95 -8.72
N LEU A 122 7.09 2.15 -8.26
CA LEU A 122 5.70 2.56 -8.14
C LEU A 122 5.53 3.70 -7.13
N LYS A 123 6.24 3.62 -5.99
CA LYS A 123 6.17 4.63 -4.93
C LYS A 123 6.76 5.97 -5.39
N ALA A 124 7.91 5.94 -6.07
CA ALA A 124 8.53 7.16 -6.57
C ALA A 124 7.71 7.83 -7.67
N ASN A 125 7.16 7.05 -8.62
CA ASN A 125 6.29 7.57 -9.67
C ASN A 125 4.99 8.15 -9.08
N PHE A 126 4.37 7.45 -8.13
CA PHE A 126 3.18 7.96 -7.47
C PHE A 126 3.45 9.24 -6.68
N GLY A 127 4.57 9.27 -5.95
CA GLY A 127 5.00 10.42 -5.17
C GLY A 127 5.28 11.66 -6.02
N ILE A 128 5.95 11.51 -7.18
CA ILE A 128 6.22 12.64 -8.07
C ILE A 128 4.96 13.13 -8.80
N GLY A 129 4.06 12.23 -9.21
CA GLY A 129 2.78 12.64 -9.80
C GLY A 129 1.92 13.42 -8.80
N THR A 130 1.86 12.95 -7.55
CA THR A 130 1.17 13.67 -6.45
C THR A 130 1.83 15.02 -6.17
N LEU A 131 3.16 15.09 -6.18
CA LEU A 131 3.89 16.34 -6.04
C LEU A 131 3.50 17.34 -7.15
N TYR A 132 3.44 16.91 -8.41
CA TYR A 132 3.03 17.79 -9.50
C TYR A 132 1.58 18.26 -9.36
N MET A 133 0.67 17.42 -8.88
CA MET A 133 -0.68 17.87 -8.55
C MET A 133 -0.68 18.94 -7.44
N GLU A 134 0.09 18.76 -6.38
CA GLU A 134 0.23 19.76 -5.30
C GLU A 134 0.80 21.09 -5.79
N MET A 135 1.63 21.05 -6.84
CA MET A 135 2.18 22.22 -7.52
C MET A 135 1.22 22.86 -8.54
N GLY A 136 0.08 22.22 -8.84
CA GLY A 136 -0.84 22.64 -9.91
C GLY A 136 -0.34 22.33 -11.33
N GLU A 137 0.70 21.50 -11.46
CA GLU A 137 1.35 21.11 -12.70
C GLU A 137 0.64 19.89 -13.33
N GLU A 138 -0.65 20.07 -13.65
CA GLU A 138 -1.55 18.99 -14.07
C GLU A 138 -1.04 18.21 -15.29
N ALA A 139 -0.43 18.90 -16.27
CA ALA A 139 0.13 18.28 -17.46
C ALA A 139 1.27 17.30 -17.12
N LYS A 140 2.16 17.67 -16.19
CA LYS A 140 3.26 16.80 -15.74
C LYS A 140 2.72 15.62 -14.94
N ALA A 141 1.74 15.86 -14.07
CA ALA A 141 1.07 14.80 -13.31
C ALA A 141 0.44 13.76 -14.26
N LYS A 142 -0.31 14.21 -15.27
CA LYS A 142 -0.89 13.34 -16.31
C LYS A 142 0.17 12.49 -17.02
N GLU A 143 1.31 13.08 -17.39
CA GLU A 143 2.38 12.33 -18.04
C GLU A 143 2.95 11.22 -17.14
N VAL A 144 3.19 11.54 -15.86
CA VAL A 144 3.67 10.56 -14.87
C VAL A 144 2.65 9.44 -14.70
N PHE A 145 1.38 9.77 -14.52
CA PHE A 145 0.33 8.78 -14.28
C PHE A 145 0.07 7.88 -15.49
N ARG A 146 0.18 8.41 -16.71
CA ARG A 146 0.16 7.60 -17.93
C ARG A 146 1.28 6.56 -17.96
N LYS A 147 2.49 6.93 -17.52
CA LYS A 147 3.61 5.97 -17.43
C LYS A 147 3.37 4.91 -16.37
N ILE A 148 2.74 5.28 -15.24
CA ILE A 148 2.41 4.31 -14.18
C ILE A 148 1.46 3.27 -14.72
N THR A 149 0.38 3.65 -15.41
CA THR A 149 -0.64 2.69 -15.89
C THR A 149 -0.11 1.68 -16.91
N GLU A 150 1.06 1.91 -17.51
CA GLU A 150 1.76 0.98 -18.40
C GLU A 150 2.61 -0.06 -17.65
N ILE A 151 2.76 0.06 -16.32
CA ILE A 151 3.52 -0.88 -15.51
C ILE A 151 2.58 -2.01 -15.05
N ASP A 152 2.84 -3.27 -15.41
CA ASP A 152 1.96 -4.36 -14.96
C ASP A 152 2.13 -4.67 -13.46
N ALA A 153 3.31 -4.37 -12.90
CA ALA A 153 3.59 -4.59 -11.47
C ALA A 153 2.75 -3.71 -10.52
N ILE A 154 2.14 -2.62 -11.02
CA ILE A 154 1.14 -1.84 -10.26
C ILE A 154 -0.21 -2.61 -10.17
N PHE A 155 -0.23 -3.92 -10.40
CA PHE A 155 -1.45 -4.72 -10.28
C PHE A 155 -1.23 -6.02 -9.51
N GLU A 156 -0.09 -6.15 -8.84
CA GLU A 156 0.17 -7.24 -7.91
C GLU A 156 -0.58 -7.02 -6.57
N LYS A 157 -1.06 -8.12 -5.98
CA LYS A 157 -1.85 -8.10 -4.74
C LYS A 157 -1.11 -7.42 -3.59
N GLU A 158 0.21 -7.56 -3.55
CA GLU A 158 1.13 -6.99 -2.58
C GLU A 158 1.14 -5.45 -2.63
N ASN A 159 0.83 -4.88 -3.79
CA ASN A 159 0.84 -3.44 -4.01
C ASN A 159 -0.58 -2.82 -3.92
N LYS A 160 -1.61 -3.58 -3.54
CA LYS A 160 -3.02 -3.12 -3.42
C LYS A 160 -3.19 -1.78 -2.69
N HIS A 161 -2.43 -1.57 -1.62
CA HIS A 161 -2.44 -0.31 -0.86
C HIS A 161 -2.03 0.90 -1.72
N ILE A 162 -1.03 0.74 -2.59
CA ILE A 162 -0.54 1.78 -3.50
C ILE A 162 -1.63 2.11 -4.55
N PHE A 163 -2.37 1.12 -5.06
CA PHE A 163 -3.43 1.38 -6.05
C PHE A 163 -4.62 2.11 -5.48
N ASN A 164 -5.03 1.77 -4.27
CA ASN A 164 -6.13 2.46 -3.62
C ASN A 164 -5.74 3.92 -3.31
N GLU A 165 -4.56 4.15 -2.77
CA GLU A 165 -4.05 5.52 -2.54
C GLU A 165 -3.95 6.31 -3.85
N PHE A 166 -3.52 5.65 -4.93
CA PHE A 166 -3.40 6.28 -6.23
C PHE A 166 -4.75 6.70 -6.82
N GLY A 167 -5.73 5.79 -6.87
CA GLY A 167 -7.08 6.12 -7.35
C GLY A 167 -7.74 7.22 -6.52
N ILE A 168 -7.54 7.23 -5.20
CA ILE A 168 -8.07 8.29 -4.32
C ILE A 168 -7.39 9.63 -4.63
N SER A 169 -6.08 9.64 -4.86
CA SER A 169 -5.35 10.85 -5.22
C SER A 169 -5.86 11.44 -6.52
N LEU A 170 -5.96 10.62 -7.58
CA LEU A 170 -6.50 11.02 -8.89
C LEU A 170 -7.90 11.62 -8.77
N ARG A 171 -8.79 10.94 -8.02
CA ARG A 171 -10.15 11.44 -7.79
C ARG A 171 -10.14 12.80 -7.09
N LYS A 172 -9.39 12.95 -6.00
CA LYS A 172 -9.27 14.22 -5.26
C LYS A 172 -8.65 15.34 -6.09
N ALA A 173 -7.89 14.99 -7.13
CA ALA A 173 -7.34 15.91 -8.11
C ALA A 173 -8.37 16.45 -9.11
N GLY A 174 -9.55 15.85 -9.20
CA GLY A 174 -10.49 16.06 -10.30
C GLY A 174 -10.12 15.31 -11.59
N MET A 175 -9.10 14.45 -11.56
CA MET A 175 -8.66 13.62 -12.69
C MET A 175 -9.54 12.37 -12.80
N TYR A 176 -10.82 12.57 -13.09
CA TYR A 176 -11.84 11.53 -12.99
C TYR A 176 -11.67 10.41 -14.02
N GLU A 177 -11.31 10.73 -15.26
CA GLU A 177 -11.13 9.70 -16.30
C GLU A 177 -9.93 8.81 -15.99
N GLU A 178 -8.83 9.39 -15.52
CA GLU A 178 -7.66 8.65 -15.08
C GLU A 178 -7.98 7.79 -13.84
N ALA A 179 -8.75 8.32 -12.89
CA ALA A 179 -9.21 7.57 -11.73
C ALA A 179 -10.07 6.36 -12.14
N LEU A 180 -11.01 6.54 -13.07
CA LEU A 180 -11.86 5.45 -13.58
C LEU A 180 -11.05 4.39 -14.33
N GLY A 181 -10.12 4.79 -15.19
CA GLY A 181 -9.22 3.84 -15.87
C GLY A 181 -8.35 3.07 -14.88
N HIS A 182 -7.88 3.73 -13.83
CA HIS A 182 -7.09 3.10 -12.77
C HIS A 182 -7.92 2.08 -11.96
N TYR A 183 -9.12 2.47 -11.52
CA TYR A 183 -10.01 1.55 -10.81
C TYR A 183 -10.49 0.41 -11.70
N GLY A 184 -10.70 0.64 -13.00
CA GLY A 184 -11.07 -0.40 -13.96
C GLY A 184 -10.03 -1.51 -14.00
N LYS A 185 -8.74 -1.16 -14.15
CA LYS A 185 -7.66 -2.15 -14.09
C LYS A 185 -7.59 -2.83 -12.72
N ALA A 186 -7.74 -2.09 -11.61
CA ALA A 186 -7.76 -2.67 -10.27
C ALA A 186 -8.87 -3.73 -10.10
N ILE A 187 -10.05 -3.47 -10.68
CA ILE A 187 -11.20 -4.40 -10.69
C ILE A 187 -10.89 -5.65 -11.51
N GLU A 188 -10.15 -5.56 -12.61
CA GLU A 188 -9.75 -6.75 -13.40
C GLU A 188 -8.91 -7.75 -12.58
N ILE A 189 -8.13 -7.28 -11.61
CA ILE A 189 -7.30 -8.15 -10.75
C ILE A 189 -8.03 -8.60 -9.50
N SER A 190 -8.77 -7.68 -8.88
CA SER A 190 -9.50 -7.92 -7.63
C SER A 190 -10.98 -7.65 -7.87
N PRO A 191 -11.67 -8.47 -8.69
CA PRO A 191 -13.07 -8.27 -9.02
C PRO A 191 -13.98 -8.42 -7.80
N ASP A 192 -13.46 -8.99 -6.71
CA ASP A 192 -14.21 -9.30 -5.50
C ASP A 192 -14.07 -8.21 -4.40
N ASP A 193 -13.40 -7.10 -4.70
CA ASP A 193 -13.15 -6.02 -3.74
C ASP A 193 -14.21 -4.91 -3.83
N GLU A 194 -15.20 -4.94 -2.93
CA GLU A 194 -16.31 -3.99 -2.88
C GLU A 194 -15.85 -2.52 -2.75
N HIS A 195 -14.66 -2.28 -2.16
CA HIS A 195 -14.13 -0.93 -2.00
C HIS A 195 -13.77 -0.30 -3.35
N LEU A 196 -13.37 -1.08 -4.35
CA LEU A 196 -13.08 -0.57 -5.69
C LEU A 196 -14.35 -0.04 -6.36
N TYR A 197 -15.45 -0.80 -6.28
CA TYR A 197 -16.76 -0.40 -6.81
C TYR A 197 -17.29 0.84 -6.11
N PHE A 198 -17.17 0.90 -4.77
CA PHE A 198 -17.54 2.09 -4.01
C PHE A 198 -16.71 3.33 -4.40
N ASN A 199 -15.40 3.16 -4.62
CA ASN A 199 -14.55 4.25 -5.07
C ASN A 199 -14.92 4.74 -6.49
N VAL A 200 -15.26 3.84 -7.41
CA VAL A 200 -15.79 4.21 -8.74
C VAL A 200 -17.08 5.03 -8.61
N ALA A 201 -18.00 4.61 -7.74
CA ALA A 201 -19.23 5.37 -7.49
C ALA A 201 -18.96 6.80 -7.00
N ARG A 202 -17.97 6.98 -6.11
CA ARG A 202 -17.55 8.31 -5.66
C ARG A 202 -16.99 9.16 -6.80
N VAL A 203 -16.26 8.57 -7.74
CA VAL A 203 -15.78 9.30 -8.92
C VAL A 203 -16.95 9.80 -9.77
N TYR A 204 -17.93 8.95 -10.08
CA TYR A 204 -19.10 9.36 -10.85
C TYR A 204 -19.94 10.42 -10.12
N TYR A 205 -20.11 10.30 -8.81
CA TYR A 205 -20.81 11.32 -8.01
C TYR A 205 -20.10 12.67 -8.08
N GLU A 206 -18.77 12.71 -7.90
CA GLU A 206 -17.97 13.95 -7.96
C GLU A 206 -17.88 14.54 -9.38
N LYS A 207 -18.07 13.71 -10.41
CA LYS A 207 -18.25 14.12 -11.81
C LYS A 207 -19.67 14.62 -12.12
N GLY A 208 -20.63 14.43 -11.21
CA GLY A 208 -22.03 14.84 -11.34
C GLY A 208 -22.94 13.81 -12.01
N ASP A 209 -22.44 12.61 -12.32
CA ASP A 209 -23.22 11.51 -12.90
C ASP A 209 -23.83 10.66 -11.79
N ILE A 210 -24.91 11.19 -11.21
CA ILE A 210 -25.64 10.54 -10.10
C ILE A 210 -26.18 9.15 -10.50
N PRO A 211 -26.78 8.96 -11.70
CA PRO A 211 -27.24 7.64 -12.11
C PRO A 211 -26.13 6.58 -12.12
N ALA A 212 -24.96 6.89 -12.71
CA ALA A 212 -23.84 5.97 -12.72
C ALA A 212 -23.31 5.71 -11.29
N ALA A 213 -23.24 6.74 -10.45
CA ALA A 213 -22.82 6.59 -9.05
C ALA A 213 -23.70 5.58 -8.29
N MET A 214 -25.03 5.65 -8.49
CA MET A 214 -25.98 4.73 -7.86
C MET A 214 -25.82 3.29 -8.35
N GLU A 215 -25.59 3.09 -9.66
CA GLU A 215 -25.35 1.76 -10.22
C GLU A 215 -24.09 1.10 -9.61
N TRP A 216 -23.00 1.85 -9.50
CA TRP A 216 -21.76 1.34 -8.92
C TRP A 216 -21.85 1.11 -7.41
N LEU A 217 -22.64 1.94 -6.70
CA LEU A 217 -22.99 1.70 -5.30
C LEU A 217 -23.78 0.40 -5.12
N ASP A 218 -24.73 0.13 -6.01
CA ASP A 218 -25.52 -1.10 -5.96
C ASP A 218 -24.67 -2.34 -6.21
N LYS A 219 -23.67 -2.26 -7.09
CA LYS A 219 -22.68 -3.33 -7.26
C LYS A 219 -21.90 -3.57 -5.97
N ALA A 220 -21.36 -2.52 -5.34
CA ALA A 220 -20.63 -2.63 -4.08
C ALA A 220 -21.49 -3.26 -2.97
N LEU A 221 -22.75 -2.84 -2.84
CA LEU A 221 -23.70 -3.35 -1.83
C LEU A 221 -24.22 -4.76 -2.14
N THR A 222 -24.26 -5.17 -3.40
CA THR A 222 -24.58 -6.55 -3.79
C THR A 222 -23.47 -7.50 -3.35
N MET A 223 -22.21 -7.05 -3.46
CA MET A 223 -21.04 -7.83 -3.04
C MET A 223 -20.91 -7.89 -1.52
N ASN A 224 -21.11 -6.75 -0.85
CA ASN A 224 -21.13 -6.67 0.60
C ASN A 224 -22.37 -5.90 1.09
N PRO A 225 -23.44 -6.63 1.42
CA PRO A 225 -24.66 -6.04 1.95
C PRO A 225 -24.49 -5.34 3.30
N ASP A 226 -23.37 -5.53 4.01
CA ASP A 226 -23.06 -4.90 5.30
C ASP A 226 -22.05 -3.74 5.16
N PHE A 227 -21.78 -3.28 3.95
CA PHE A 227 -20.88 -2.15 3.71
C PHE A 227 -21.53 -0.81 4.10
N ASP A 228 -21.43 -0.48 5.40
CA ASP A 228 -22.05 0.70 6.00
C ASP A 228 -21.69 2.03 5.33
N GLU A 229 -20.44 2.19 4.89
CA GLU A 229 -19.99 3.43 4.23
C GLU A 229 -20.74 3.63 2.89
N ALA A 230 -20.87 2.57 2.09
CA ALA A 230 -21.62 2.60 0.84
C ALA A 230 -23.12 2.86 1.07
N LYS A 231 -23.74 2.23 2.09
CA LYS A 231 -25.14 2.48 2.46
C LYS A 231 -25.39 3.95 2.79
N ARG A 232 -24.57 4.51 3.70
CA ARG A 232 -24.69 5.91 4.13
C ARG A 232 -24.49 6.87 2.97
N PHE A 233 -23.55 6.57 2.07
CA PHE A 233 -23.30 7.40 0.90
C PHE A 233 -24.50 7.38 -0.06
N LYS A 234 -25.03 6.18 -0.36
CA LYS A 234 -26.25 6.01 -1.19
C LYS A 234 -27.44 6.79 -0.61
N GLU A 235 -27.71 6.66 0.69
CA GLU A 235 -28.78 7.40 1.36
C GLU A 235 -28.60 8.92 1.28
N SER A 236 -27.35 9.41 1.36
CA SER A 236 -27.07 10.85 1.23
C SER A 236 -27.46 11.37 -0.15
N ILE A 237 -27.07 10.64 -1.20
CA ILE A 237 -27.38 10.97 -2.60
C ILE A 237 -28.90 11.01 -2.81
N GLU A 238 -29.63 10.01 -2.32
CA GLU A 238 -31.10 9.95 -2.44
C GLU A 238 -31.80 11.10 -1.71
N LYS A 239 -31.28 11.50 -0.53
CA LYS A 239 -31.81 12.63 0.24
C LYS A 239 -31.56 13.96 -0.45
N GLU A 240 -30.41 14.13 -1.11
CA GLU A 240 -30.09 15.33 -1.89
C GLU A 240 -31.01 15.46 -3.11
N GLY A 241 -31.23 14.37 -3.85
CA GLY A 241 -32.14 14.34 -5.01
C GLY A 241 -33.58 14.73 -4.66
N LYS A 242 -34.08 14.27 -3.50
CA LYS A 242 -35.43 14.62 -2.99
C LYS A 242 -35.59 16.07 -2.53
N LYS A 243 -34.49 16.78 -2.24
CA LYS A 243 -34.52 18.20 -1.87
C LYS A 243 -34.44 19.13 -3.09
N ALA A 244 -33.96 18.62 -4.22
CA ALA A 244 -33.78 19.36 -5.47
C ALA A 244 -34.97 19.20 -6.44
N SER A 245 -35.95 18.35 -6.09
CA SER A 245 -37.20 18.12 -6.84
C SER A 245 -38.40 18.78 -6.16
#